data_AF-A0A6G7XU09-F1
#
_entry.id   AF-A0A6G7XU09-F1
#
_cell.length_a   1.000
_cell.length_b   1.000
_cell.length_c   1.000
_cell.angle_alpha   90.00
_cell.angle_beta   90.00
_cell.angle_gamma   90.00
#
_symmetry.space_group_name_H-M   'P 1'
#
loop_
_entity.id
_entity.type
_entity.pdbx_description
1 polymer ?
#
loop_
_entity_poly.entity_id
_entity_poly.type
_entity_poly.pdbx_seq_one_letter_code
_entity_poly.pdbx_strand_id
1 'polypeptide(L)'
;MGGRLAMMLLAATNPGMGGLTSDDGFMIGRFTLLGSLNLLLVGGLLGALGAVVYAALRGLVVGPTWFRVLSVGVGPAVVVGEQLVHTDGVDYRLLGNPGLGVALFMLIPGVYAALLTLLAERWLTDDGFFARRPLGVALLPLAALVPLVPLVVGLALVWVAVEALRRRHGGAVPGASVAAWVGRGALGVVFVVALARLVDEARWLLG
;
A
#
# COMPACT_ATOMS: atom_id res chain seq x y z
N MET A 1 -10.46 -5.58 0.46
CA MET A 1 -10.73 -7.00 0.81
C MET A 1 -10.06 -7.41 2.12
N GLY A 2 -8.74 -7.19 2.30
CA GLY A 2 -8.01 -7.52 3.53
C GLY A 2 -8.64 -6.96 4.82
N GLY A 3 -9.00 -5.68 4.86
CA GLY A 3 -9.64 -5.07 6.04
C GLY A 3 -10.96 -5.75 6.45
N ARG A 4 -11.79 -6.18 5.49
CA ARG A 4 -13.01 -6.94 5.80
C ARG A 4 -12.74 -8.36 6.29
N LEU A 5 -11.69 -9.01 5.77
CA LEU A 5 -11.27 -10.31 6.28
C LEU A 5 -10.76 -10.18 7.73
N ALA A 6 -9.99 -9.13 8.03
CA ALA A 6 -9.55 -8.82 9.38
C ALA A 6 -10.76 -8.57 10.31
N MET A 7 -11.70 -7.72 9.90
CA MET A 7 -12.92 -7.47 10.66
C MET A 7 -13.79 -8.72 10.84
N MET A 8 -13.87 -9.59 9.83
CA MET A 8 -14.61 -10.86 9.94
C MET A 8 -13.91 -11.84 10.89
N LEU A 9 -12.58 -11.91 10.87
CA LEU A 9 -11.80 -12.72 11.80
C LEU A 9 -11.92 -12.19 13.24
N LEU A 10 -11.90 -10.87 13.40
CA LEU A 10 -12.14 -10.18 14.67
C LEU A 10 -13.57 -10.40 15.20
N ALA A 11 -14.57 -10.41 14.32
CA ALA A 11 -15.94 -10.75 14.67
C ALA A 11 -16.11 -12.22 15.07
N ALA A 12 -15.46 -13.13 14.33
CA ALA A 12 -15.50 -14.57 14.61
C ALA A 12 -14.86 -14.91 15.97
N THR A 13 -13.87 -14.12 16.39
CA THR A 13 -13.22 -14.26 17.70
C THR A 13 -13.97 -13.55 18.83
N ASN A 14 -14.96 -12.70 18.52
CA ASN A 14 -15.76 -11.94 19.50
C ASN A 14 -17.28 -12.04 19.20
N PRO A 15 -17.96 -13.14 19.60
CA PRO A 15 -19.35 -13.43 19.22
C PRO A 15 -20.41 -12.42 19.71
N GLY A 16 -20.06 -11.50 20.62
CA GLY A 16 -20.95 -10.43 21.08
C GLY A 16 -20.97 -9.16 20.22
N MET A 17 -20.11 -9.05 19.21
CA MET A 17 -19.91 -7.82 18.41
C MET A 17 -20.57 -7.88 17.02
N GLY A 18 -21.25 -8.99 16.69
CA GLY A 18 -21.92 -9.17 15.41
C GLY A 18 -23.10 -8.21 15.23
N GLY A 19 -23.10 -7.45 14.13
CA GLY A 19 -24.18 -6.53 13.78
C GLY A 19 -23.98 -5.06 14.19
N LEU A 20 -22.86 -4.72 14.83
CA LEU A 20 -22.46 -3.33 15.05
C LEU A 20 -21.89 -2.71 13.76
N THR A 21 -22.10 -1.40 13.60
CA THR A 21 -21.49 -0.60 12.54
C THR A 21 -20.12 -0.15 13.03
N SER A 22 -19.04 -0.54 12.33
CA SER A 22 -17.69 -0.02 12.55
C SER A 22 -17.61 1.46 12.18
N ASP A 23 -16.61 2.17 12.70
CA ASP A 23 -16.31 3.57 12.38
C ASP A 23 -16.17 3.83 10.86
N ASP A 24 -15.82 2.79 10.08
CA ASP A 24 -15.75 2.83 8.62
C ASP A 24 -17.13 2.74 7.91
N GLY A 25 -18.23 2.74 8.66
CA GLY A 25 -19.60 2.67 8.13
C GLY A 25 -20.01 1.28 7.64
N PHE A 26 -19.26 0.23 8.00
CA PHE A 26 -19.56 -1.15 7.62
C PHE A 26 -20.20 -1.92 8.77
N MET A 27 -21.27 -2.66 8.47
CA MET A 27 -21.78 -3.65 9.42
C MET A 27 -20.84 -4.85 9.50
N ILE A 28 -20.35 -5.12 10.70
CA ILE A 28 -19.47 -6.24 11.02
C ILE A 28 -20.19 -7.56 10.67
N GLY A 29 -19.58 -8.37 9.81
CA GLY A 29 -20.07 -9.72 9.45
C GLY A 29 -21.01 -9.80 8.23
N ARG A 30 -21.27 -8.74 7.48
CA ARG A 30 -22.12 -8.80 6.26
C ARG A 30 -21.38 -8.40 4.97
N PHE A 31 -21.54 -9.23 3.94
CA PHE A 31 -21.15 -8.90 2.56
C PHE A 31 -22.34 -8.33 1.79
N THR A 32 -22.37 -7.00 1.62
CA THR A 32 -23.32 -6.35 0.70
C THR A 32 -22.68 -6.13 -0.67
N LEU A 33 -23.43 -6.34 -1.76
CA LEU A 33 -22.97 -6.09 -3.14
C LEU A 33 -22.41 -4.67 -3.34
N LEU A 34 -23.13 -3.66 -2.88
CA LEU A 34 -22.72 -2.25 -2.94
C LEU A 34 -21.41 -2.00 -2.18
N GLY A 35 -21.29 -2.54 -0.97
CA GLY A 35 -20.05 -2.46 -0.19
C GLY A 35 -18.87 -3.20 -0.83
N SER A 36 -19.12 -4.32 -1.51
CA SER A 36 -18.08 -5.06 -2.25
C SER A 36 -17.61 -4.29 -3.49
N LEU A 37 -18.52 -3.64 -4.22
CA LEU A 37 -18.20 -2.73 -5.32
C LEU A 37 -17.38 -1.53 -4.83
N ASN A 38 -17.78 -0.91 -3.71
CA ASN A 38 -17.00 0.18 -3.12
C ASN A 38 -15.58 -0.27 -2.75
N LEU A 39 -15.43 -1.46 -2.15
CA LEU A 39 -14.11 -2.01 -1.84
C LEU A 39 -13.29 -2.35 -3.07
N LEU A 40 -13.93 -2.80 -4.15
CA LEU A 40 -13.25 -3.04 -5.42
C LEU A 40 -12.71 -1.72 -5.97
N LEU A 41 -13.52 -0.66 -5.94
CA LEU A 41 -13.13 0.66 -6.42
C LEU A 41 -12.03 1.29 -5.55
N VAL A 42 -12.22 1.35 -4.24
CA VAL A 42 -11.22 1.89 -3.30
C VAL A 42 -9.95 1.05 -3.32
N GLY A 43 -10.09 -0.29 -3.30
CA GLY A 43 -8.94 -1.19 -3.38
C GLY A 43 -8.19 -1.10 -4.71
N GLY A 44 -8.91 -0.90 -5.82
CA GLY A 44 -8.32 -0.63 -7.13
C GLY A 44 -7.57 0.70 -7.18
N LEU A 45 -8.14 1.75 -6.56
CA LEU A 45 -7.51 3.06 -6.43
C LEU A 45 -6.21 3.00 -5.62
N LEU A 46 -6.28 2.39 -4.42
CA LEU A 46 -5.11 2.15 -3.59
C LEU A 46 -4.09 1.26 -4.31
N GLY A 47 -4.58 0.30 -5.08
CA GLY A 47 -3.81 -0.53 -5.99
C GLY A 47 -2.96 0.27 -6.98
N ALA A 48 -3.63 1.18 -7.70
CA ALA A 48 -3.01 2.05 -8.69
C ALA A 48 -2.03 3.05 -8.03
N LEU A 49 -2.42 3.66 -6.91
CA LEU A 49 -1.55 4.53 -6.14
C LEU A 49 -0.29 3.79 -5.68
N GLY A 50 -0.45 2.59 -5.13
CA GLY A 50 0.64 1.71 -4.71
C GLY A 50 1.60 1.38 -5.85
N ALA A 51 1.07 1.12 -7.06
CA ALA A 51 1.89 0.89 -8.25
C ALA A 51 2.70 2.14 -8.66
N VAL A 52 2.10 3.33 -8.60
CA VAL A 52 2.80 4.60 -8.90
C VAL A 52 3.90 4.87 -7.87
N VAL A 53 3.59 4.70 -6.59
CA VAL A 53 4.56 4.82 -5.50
C VAL A 53 5.69 3.81 -5.70
N TYR A 54 5.37 2.54 -5.97
CA TYR A 54 6.39 1.52 -6.26
C TYR A 54 7.28 1.90 -7.44
N ALA A 55 6.69 2.35 -8.55
CA ALA A 55 7.46 2.77 -9.71
C ALA A 55 8.42 3.92 -9.34
N ALA A 56 7.96 4.91 -8.57
CA ALA A 56 8.78 6.04 -8.12
C ALA A 56 9.91 5.59 -7.20
N LEU A 57 9.63 4.63 -6.31
CA LEU A 57 10.59 4.09 -5.37
C LEU A 57 11.54 3.06 -5.98
N ARG A 58 11.19 2.42 -7.10
CA ARG A 58 11.99 1.33 -7.72
C ARG A 58 13.44 1.72 -7.97
N GLY A 59 13.70 2.98 -8.35
CA GLY A 59 15.06 3.48 -8.56
C GLY A 59 15.86 3.74 -7.26
N LEU A 60 15.18 3.82 -6.12
CA LEU A 60 15.78 4.02 -4.80
C LEU A 60 16.11 2.70 -4.12
N VAL A 61 15.43 1.62 -4.49
CA VAL A 61 15.63 0.29 -3.91
C VAL A 61 17.00 -0.28 -4.30
N VAL A 62 17.74 -0.82 -3.33
CA VAL A 62 19.10 -1.36 -3.51
C VAL A 62 19.12 -2.82 -3.07
N GLY A 63 19.99 -3.63 -3.68
CA GLY A 63 20.28 -4.98 -3.19
C GLY A 63 19.51 -6.10 -3.91
N PRO A 64 19.64 -7.35 -3.41
CA PRO A 64 19.00 -8.54 -3.98
C PRO A 64 17.49 -8.54 -3.77
N THR A 65 16.72 -9.23 -4.63
CA THR A 65 15.24 -9.28 -4.61
C THR A 65 14.64 -9.51 -3.23
N TRP A 66 15.20 -10.44 -2.43
CA TRP A 66 14.68 -10.70 -1.08
C TRP A 66 14.72 -9.45 -0.18
N PHE A 67 15.79 -8.66 -0.28
CA PHE A 67 15.94 -7.45 0.50
C PHE A 67 15.00 -6.34 0.01
N ARG A 68 14.79 -6.27 -1.30
CA ARG A 68 13.82 -5.33 -1.92
C ARG A 68 12.40 -5.59 -1.47
N VAL A 69 12.00 -6.86 -1.49
CA VAL A 69 10.67 -7.29 -1.04
C VAL A 69 10.48 -6.98 0.44
N LEU A 70 11.49 -7.23 1.28
CA LEU A 70 11.42 -6.88 2.70
C LEU A 70 11.33 -5.38 2.91
N SER A 71 12.21 -4.58 2.31
CA SER A 71 12.24 -3.13 2.54
C SER A 71 11.01 -2.42 1.98
N VAL A 72 10.51 -2.83 0.81
CA VAL A 72 9.26 -2.29 0.24
C VAL A 72 8.02 -2.83 0.95
N GLY A 73 8.08 -4.02 1.57
CA GLY A 73 6.99 -4.56 2.37
C GLY A 73 6.88 -3.92 3.76
N VAL A 74 8.00 -3.83 4.48
CA VAL A 74 8.04 -3.34 5.87
C VAL A 74 7.74 -1.84 5.95
N GLY A 75 8.20 -1.03 4.99
CA GLY A 75 7.97 0.41 4.99
C GLY A 75 6.48 0.79 5.07
N PRO A 76 5.65 0.37 4.09
CA PRO A 76 4.21 0.58 4.13
C PRO A 76 3.52 -0.11 5.31
N ALA A 77 4.00 -1.28 5.76
CA ALA A 77 3.44 -1.94 6.95
C ALA A 77 3.49 -1.03 8.19
N VAL A 78 4.60 -0.32 8.37
CA VAL A 78 4.81 0.60 9.49
C VAL A 78 4.09 1.92 9.26
N VAL A 79 4.25 2.54 8.08
CA VAL A 79 3.67 3.87 7.80
C VAL A 79 2.14 3.82 7.74
N VAL A 80 1.57 2.83 7.05
CA VAL A 80 0.11 2.66 7.01
C VAL A 80 -0.39 2.08 8.34
N GLY A 81 0.41 1.22 8.99
CA GLY A 81 0.10 0.70 10.32
C GLY A 81 -0.10 1.82 11.34
N GLU A 82 0.82 2.78 11.42
CA GLU A 82 0.70 3.97 12.29
C GLU A 82 -0.58 4.76 12.02
N GLN A 83 -0.94 4.97 10.76
CA GLN A 83 -2.16 5.70 10.42
C GLN A 83 -3.46 4.94 10.76
N LEU A 84 -3.42 3.61 10.83
CA LEU A 84 -4.58 2.77 11.11
C LEU A 84 -4.69 2.36 12.58
N VAL A 85 -3.59 2.39 13.33
CA VAL A 85 -3.50 1.96 14.72
C VAL A 85 -3.38 3.21 15.59
N HIS A 86 -4.49 3.92 15.79
CA HIS A 86 -4.52 5.08 16.69
C HIS A 86 -5.44 4.83 17.88
N THR A 87 -5.08 5.40 19.04
CA THR A 87 -5.75 5.19 20.33
C THR A 87 -7.19 5.70 20.39
N ASP A 88 -7.58 6.53 19.42
CA ASP A 88 -8.90 7.13 19.31
C ASP A 88 -9.92 6.25 18.59
N GLY A 89 -9.49 5.11 18.00
CA GLY A 89 -10.40 4.20 17.31
C GLY A 89 -11.31 3.45 18.28
N VAL A 90 -12.62 3.60 18.14
CA VAL A 90 -13.62 2.92 18.98
C VAL A 90 -13.51 1.40 18.82
N ASP A 91 -13.12 0.96 17.62
CA ASP A 91 -12.94 -0.44 17.25
C ASP A 91 -11.92 -1.16 18.16
N TYR A 92 -10.82 -0.53 18.60
CA TYR A 92 -9.80 -1.19 19.44
C TYR A 92 -10.19 -1.33 20.92
N ARG A 93 -11.08 -0.47 21.43
CA ARG A 93 -11.55 -0.55 22.83
C ARG A 93 -12.58 -1.66 23.01
N LEU A 94 -13.35 -1.96 21.97
CA LEU A 94 -14.43 -2.94 22.02
C LEU A 94 -13.96 -4.36 21.62
N LEU A 95 -12.94 -4.46 20.77
CA LEU A 95 -12.33 -5.73 20.37
C LEU A 95 -11.30 -6.14 21.43
N GLY A 96 -11.68 -7.02 22.36
CA GLY A 96 -10.89 -7.43 23.54
C GLY A 96 -9.51 -8.07 23.31
N ASN A 97 -8.95 -8.00 22.10
CA ASN A 97 -7.57 -8.37 21.79
C ASN A 97 -6.93 -7.33 20.83
N PRO A 98 -6.39 -6.22 21.38
CA PRO A 98 -5.79 -5.16 20.57
C PRO A 98 -4.56 -5.66 19.77
N GLY A 99 -3.79 -6.58 20.33
CA GLY A 99 -2.58 -7.12 19.67
C GLY A 99 -2.87 -7.80 18.33
N LEU A 100 -3.98 -8.54 18.22
CA LEU A 100 -4.39 -9.17 16.96
C LEU A 100 -4.77 -8.12 15.90
N GLY A 101 -5.48 -7.06 16.31
CA GLY A 101 -5.85 -5.95 15.43
C GLY A 101 -4.62 -5.27 14.85
N VAL A 102 -3.69 -4.84 15.72
CA VAL A 102 -2.43 -4.21 15.32
C VAL A 102 -1.67 -5.10 14.33
N ALA A 103 -1.51 -6.39 14.64
CA ALA A 103 -0.81 -7.32 13.79
C ALA A 103 -1.46 -7.44 12.40
N LEU A 104 -2.79 -7.56 12.31
CA LEU A 104 -3.52 -7.67 11.04
C LEU A 104 -3.42 -6.38 10.22
N PHE A 105 -3.62 -5.22 10.84
CA PHE A 105 -3.58 -3.93 10.15
C PHE A 105 -2.18 -3.55 9.67
N MET A 106 -1.11 -4.03 10.31
CA MET A 106 0.26 -3.92 9.78
C MET A 106 0.54 -4.94 8.68
N LEU A 107 0.06 -6.18 8.86
CA LEU A 107 0.39 -7.30 7.95
C LEU A 107 -0.27 -7.14 6.59
N ILE A 108 -1.50 -6.63 6.52
CA ILE A 108 -2.22 -6.42 5.25
C ILE A 108 -1.46 -5.48 4.29
N PRO A 109 -1.12 -4.23 4.64
CA PRO A 109 -0.38 -3.33 3.76
C PRO A 109 1.03 -3.86 3.47
N GLY A 110 1.68 -4.51 4.45
CA GLY A 110 3.00 -5.09 4.24
C GLY A 110 3.02 -6.23 3.22
N VAL A 111 2.11 -7.20 3.37
CA VAL A 111 1.95 -8.31 2.42
C VAL A 111 1.53 -7.79 1.06
N TYR A 112 0.61 -6.82 1.01
CA TYR A 112 0.22 -6.19 -0.24
C TYR A 112 1.41 -5.56 -0.98
N ALA A 113 2.24 -4.75 -0.31
CA ALA A 113 3.40 -4.12 -0.92
C ALA A 113 4.49 -5.13 -1.32
N ALA A 114 4.68 -6.19 -0.53
CA ALA A 114 5.58 -7.29 -0.86
C ALA A 114 5.12 -8.05 -2.12
N LEU A 115 3.83 -8.39 -2.21
CA LEU A 115 3.25 -9.06 -3.38
C LEU A 115 3.30 -8.17 -4.62
N LEU A 116 2.99 -6.87 -4.48
CA LEU A 116 3.13 -5.89 -5.55
C LEU A 116 4.57 -5.86 -6.08
N THR A 117 5.56 -5.86 -5.18
CA THR A 117 6.99 -5.86 -5.54
C THR A 117 7.36 -7.11 -6.31
N LEU A 118 7.00 -8.30 -5.82
CA LEU A 118 7.26 -9.57 -6.50
C LEU A 118 6.63 -9.61 -7.89
N LEU A 119 5.39 -9.14 -8.00
CA LEU A 119 4.65 -9.14 -9.25
C LEU A 119 5.25 -8.15 -10.25
N ALA A 120 5.60 -6.94 -9.77
CA ALA A 120 6.22 -5.91 -10.59
C ALA A 120 7.61 -6.34 -11.06
N GLU A 121 8.45 -6.92 -10.20
CA GLU A 121 9.76 -7.44 -10.62
C GLU A 121 9.61 -8.56 -11.66
N ARG A 122 8.64 -9.47 -11.50
CA ARG A 122 8.38 -10.54 -12.46
C ARG A 122 7.81 -10.05 -13.80
N TRP A 123 7.01 -8.99 -13.78
CA TRP A 123 6.29 -8.52 -14.98
C TRP A 123 7.02 -7.41 -15.75
N LEU A 124 7.91 -6.67 -15.08
CA LEU A 124 8.71 -5.58 -15.65
C LEU A 124 10.12 -6.00 -16.06
N THR A 125 10.44 -7.29 -16.08
CA THR A 125 11.63 -7.82 -16.77
C THR A 125 11.48 -7.64 -18.28
N ASP A 126 12.59 -7.58 -19.00
CA ASP A 126 12.60 -7.42 -20.48
C ASP A 126 11.84 -8.57 -21.18
N ASP A 127 11.79 -9.75 -20.57
CA ASP A 127 11.00 -10.91 -21.02
C ASP A 127 9.58 -11.00 -20.41
N GLY A 128 9.17 -9.97 -19.68
CA GLY A 128 7.93 -9.94 -18.91
C GLY A 128 6.67 -9.93 -19.77
N PHE A 129 5.54 -10.31 -19.15
CA PHE A 129 4.23 -10.39 -19.80
C PHE A 129 3.83 -9.08 -20.52
N PHE A 130 4.12 -7.92 -19.92
CA PHE A 130 3.78 -6.61 -20.51
C PHE A 130 4.75 -6.14 -21.58
N ALA A 131 6.03 -6.55 -21.52
CA ALA A 131 7.02 -6.19 -22.55
C ALA A 131 6.65 -6.78 -23.93
N ARG A 132 5.94 -7.92 -23.94
CA ARG A 132 5.53 -8.64 -25.16
C ARG A 132 4.14 -8.26 -25.69
N ARG A 133 3.39 -7.40 -24.99
CA ARG A 133 2.00 -7.09 -25.33
C ARG A 133 1.87 -5.67 -25.89
N PRO A 134 0.98 -5.44 -26.87
CA PRO A 134 0.72 -4.10 -27.36
C PRO A 134 0.12 -3.25 -26.23
N LEU A 135 0.51 -1.98 -26.19
CA LEU A 135 0.18 -1.04 -25.11
C LEU A 135 -1.32 -0.99 -24.78
N GLY A 136 -2.19 -1.10 -25.79
CA GLY A 136 -3.64 -1.14 -25.59
C GLY A 136 -4.13 -2.32 -24.73
N VAL A 137 -3.51 -3.49 -24.85
CA VAL A 137 -3.83 -4.67 -24.02
C VAL A 137 -3.22 -4.53 -22.62
N ALA A 138 -2.06 -3.87 -22.50
CA ALA A 138 -1.48 -3.58 -21.20
C ALA A 138 -2.33 -2.60 -20.37
N LEU A 139 -3.08 -1.71 -21.04
CA LEU A 139 -3.95 -0.71 -20.42
C LEU A 139 -5.39 -1.20 -20.14
N LEU A 140 -5.77 -2.38 -20.60
CA LEU A 140 -7.11 -2.96 -20.38
C LEU A 140 -7.52 -3.04 -18.89
N PRO A 141 -6.65 -3.44 -17.95
CA PRO A 141 -6.98 -3.43 -16.52
C PRO A 141 -7.28 -2.01 -16.00
N LEU A 142 -6.65 -1.01 -16.61
CA LEU A 142 -6.81 0.41 -16.30
C LEU A 142 -8.17 0.93 -16.80
N ALA A 143 -8.65 0.40 -17.92
CA ALA A 143 -10.01 0.65 -18.41
C ALA A 143 -11.09 0.07 -17.49
N ALA A 144 -10.83 -1.02 -16.76
CA ALA A 144 -11.77 -1.54 -15.76
C ALA A 144 -11.90 -0.62 -14.51
N LEU A 145 -10.99 0.35 -14.36
CA LEU A 145 -11.01 1.37 -13.31
C LEU A 145 -11.66 2.69 -13.79
N VAL A 146 -12.62 2.63 -14.75
CA VAL A 146 -13.28 3.79 -15.40
C VAL A 146 -13.46 5.04 -14.51
N PRO A 147 -14.07 4.97 -13.31
CA PRO A 147 -14.28 6.17 -12.48
C PRO A 147 -12.98 6.82 -11.96
N LEU A 148 -11.89 6.07 -11.94
CA LEU A 148 -10.56 6.49 -11.48
C LEU A 148 -9.62 6.88 -12.63
N VAL A 149 -10.05 6.69 -13.87
CA VAL A 149 -9.28 7.00 -15.08
C VAL A 149 -8.69 8.42 -15.05
N PRO A 150 -9.40 9.49 -14.65
CA PRO A 150 -8.80 10.84 -14.65
C PRO A 150 -7.59 10.93 -13.72
N LEU A 151 -7.67 10.31 -12.54
CA LEU A 151 -6.59 10.30 -11.57
C LEU A 151 -5.41 9.45 -12.07
N VAL A 152 -5.67 8.24 -12.56
CA VAL A 152 -4.59 7.37 -13.06
C VAL A 152 -3.93 7.98 -14.30
N VAL A 153 -4.69 8.61 -15.20
CA VAL A 153 -4.15 9.37 -16.33
C VAL A 153 -3.31 10.54 -15.84
N GLY A 154 -3.78 11.31 -14.84
CA GLY A 154 -3.00 12.39 -14.24
C GLY A 154 -1.66 11.91 -13.67
N LEU A 155 -1.66 10.83 -12.89
CA LEU A 155 -0.44 10.22 -12.34
C LEU A 155 0.49 9.69 -13.44
N ALA A 156 -0.06 9.06 -14.47
CA ALA A 156 0.71 8.58 -15.62
C ALA A 156 1.33 9.74 -16.42
N LEU A 157 0.62 10.85 -16.60
CA LEU A 157 1.14 12.05 -17.27
C LEU A 157 2.27 12.69 -16.47
N VAL A 158 2.12 12.82 -15.15
CA VAL A 158 3.20 13.29 -14.26
C VAL A 158 4.41 12.37 -14.37
N TRP A 159 4.20 11.06 -14.34
CA TRP A 159 5.27 10.07 -14.50
C TRP A 159 6.02 10.25 -15.83
N VAL A 160 5.27 10.31 -16.95
CA VAL A 160 5.85 10.50 -18.28
C VAL A 160 6.61 11.82 -18.38
N ALA A 161 6.09 12.89 -17.78
CA ALA A 161 6.76 14.19 -17.74
C ALA A 161 8.09 14.13 -16.98
N VAL A 162 8.10 13.50 -15.80
CA VAL A 162 9.32 13.30 -14.98
C VAL A 162 10.34 12.46 -15.74
N GLU A 163 9.92 11.36 -16.36
CA GLU A 163 10.80 10.47 -17.11
C GLU A 163 11.34 11.13 -18.39
N ALA A 164 10.51 11.89 -19.10
CA ALA A 164 10.96 12.70 -20.24
C ALA A 164 11.99 13.74 -19.81
N LEU A 165 11.81 14.38 -18.65
CA LEU A 165 12.82 15.28 -18.07
C LEU A 165 14.13 14.54 -17.79
N ARG A 166 14.06 13.36 -17.15
CA ARG A 166 15.24 12.52 -16.86
C ARG A 166 16.00 12.13 -18.13
N ARG A 167 15.29 11.67 -19.17
CA ARG A 167 15.90 11.27 -20.45
C ARG A 167 16.52 12.43 -21.21
N ARG A 168 15.90 13.62 -21.19
CA ARG A 168 16.47 14.84 -21.79
C ARG A 168 17.77 15.25 -21.11
N HIS A 169 17.93 14.95 -19.83
CA HIS A 169 19.14 15.24 -19.07
C HIS A 169 20.23 14.18 -19.22
N GLY A 170 19.96 13.07 -19.94
CA GLY A 170 20.81 12.29 -20.86
C GLY A 170 22.22 11.81 -20.46
N GLY A 171 22.98 12.57 -19.68
CA GLY A 171 24.22 12.14 -19.05
C GLY A 171 23.96 11.70 -17.62
N ALA A 172 24.87 10.91 -17.06
CA ALA A 172 24.93 10.69 -15.62
C ALA A 172 24.92 12.05 -14.92
N VAL A 173 23.75 12.49 -14.45
CA VAL A 173 23.64 13.73 -13.68
C VAL A 173 24.52 13.48 -12.46
N PRO A 174 25.58 14.27 -12.21
CA PRO A 174 26.49 14.05 -11.08
C PRO A 174 25.77 14.04 -9.72
N GLY A 175 24.52 14.50 -9.68
CA GLY A 175 23.62 14.46 -8.53
C GLY A 175 22.55 13.36 -8.53
N ALA A 176 22.46 12.46 -9.52
CA ALA A 176 21.49 11.35 -9.51
C ALA A 176 21.72 10.40 -8.32
N SER A 177 22.99 10.22 -7.94
CA SER A 177 23.38 9.50 -6.72
C SER A 177 22.98 10.27 -5.46
N VAL A 178 23.24 11.59 -5.41
CA VAL A 178 22.88 12.46 -4.28
C VAL A 178 21.38 12.50 -4.08
N ALA A 179 20.59 12.76 -5.13
CA ALA A 179 19.14 12.76 -5.08
C ALA A 179 18.57 11.41 -4.63
N ALA A 180 19.17 10.30 -5.08
CA ALA A 180 18.78 8.97 -4.61
C ALA A 180 19.10 8.75 -3.13
N TRP A 181 20.27 9.20 -2.66
CA TRP A 181 20.63 9.12 -1.24
C TRP A 181 19.78 10.04 -0.37
N VAL A 182 19.45 11.25 -0.83
CA VAL A 182 18.51 12.15 -0.17
C VAL A 182 17.13 11.52 -0.10
N GLY A 183 16.63 10.93 -1.20
CA GLY A 183 15.37 10.20 -1.23
C GLY A 183 15.34 9.03 -0.24
N ARG A 184 16.42 8.24 -0.19
CA ARG A 184 16.58 7.15 0.80
C ARG A 184 16.60 7.67 2.23
N GLY A 185 17.35 8.74 2.49
CA GLY A 185 17.43 9.38 3.80
C GLY A 185 16.06 9.90 4.25
N ALA A 186 15.33 10.58 3.38
CA ALA A 186 13.98 11.06 3.65
C ALA A 186 13.01 9.91 3.98
N LEU A 187 13.03 8.83 3.19
CA LEU A 187 12.23 7.63 3.46
C LEU A 187 12.62 6.95 4.78
N GLY A 188 13.92 6.91 5.09
CA GLY A 188 14.43 6.40 6.37
C GLY A 188 13.92 7.22 7.55
N VAL A 189 13.92 8.56 7.45
CA VAL A 189 13.37 9.45 8.48
C VAL A 189 11.87 9.22 8.66
N VAL A 190 11.09 9.20 7.56
CA VAL A 190 9.65 8.92 7.60
C VAL A 190 9.37 7.58 8.29
N PHE A 191 10.14 6.55 7.94
CA PHE A 191 10.01 5.23 8.54
C PHE A 191 10.30 5.24 10.04
N VAL A 192 11.40 5.87 10.48
CA VAL A 192 11.78 5.94 11.90
C VAL A 192 10.75 6.71 12.72
N VAL A 193 10.23 7.84 12.20
CA VAL A 193 9.18 8.61 12.87
C VAL A 193 7.89 7.81 13.00
N ALA A 194 7.45 7.16 11.91
CA ALA A 194 6.25 6.32 11.93
C ALA A 194 6.41 5.12 12.88
N LEU A 195 7.59 4.49 12.89
CA LEU A 195 7.88 3.38 13.79
C LEU A 195 7.85 3.80 15.26
N ALA A 196 8.45 4.96 15.60
CA ALA A 196 8.46 5.46 16.97
C ALA A 196 7.02 5.70 17.47
N ARG A 197 6.19 6.37 16.67
CA ARG A 197 4.78 6.62 16.99
C ARG A 197 3.98 5.34 17.16
N LEU A 198 4.13 4.41 16.22
CA LEU A 198 3.46 3.12 16.28
C LEU A 198 3.85 2.30 17.52
N VAL A 199 5.12 2.35 17.93
CA VAL A 199 5.59 1.69 19.15
C VAL A 199 4.97 2.33 20.40
N ASP A 200 4.86 3.65 20.44
CA ASP A 200 4.25 4.37 21.56
C ASP A 200 2.75 4.07 21.66
N GLU A 201 2.03 4.07 20.55
CA GLU A 201 0.61 3.69 20.48
C GLU A 201 0.39 2.21 20.86
N ALA A 202 1.22 1.31 20.34
CA ALA A 202 1.14 -0.12 20.67
C ALA A 202 1.42 -0.39 22.15
N ARG A 203 2.36 0.33 22.76
CA ARG A 203 2.64 0.23 24.21
C ARG A 203 1.44 0.69 25.04
N TRP A 204 0.79 1.78 24.65
CA TRP A 204 -0.41 2.27 25.33
C TRP A 204 -1.58 1.29 25.23
N LEU A 205 -1.72 0.60 24.10
CA LEU A 205 -2.80 -0.38 23.89
C LEU A 205 -2.58 -1.72 24.61
N LEU A 206 -1.33 -2.08 24.92
CA LEU A 206 -0.98 -3.40 25.47
C LEU A 206 -0.64 -3.40 26.96
N GLY A 207 -0.42 -2.24 27.57
CA GLY A 207 -0.08 -2.06 28.99
C GLY A 207 -1.25 -1.50 29.78
#